data_AF-A0A6J6D1S3-F1
#
_entry.id   AF-A0A6J6D1S3-F1
#
_cell.length_a   1.000
_cell.length_b   1.000
_cell.length_c   1.000
_cell.angle_alpha   90.00
_cell.angle_beta   90.00
_cell.angle_gamma   90.00
#
_symmetry.space_group_name_H-M   'P 1'
#
loop_
_entity.id
_entity.type
_entity.pdbx_description
1 polymer ?
#
loop_
_entity_poly.entity_id
_entity_poly.type
_entity_poly.pdbx_seq_one_letter_code
_entity_poly.pdbx_strand_id
1 'polypeptide(L)'
;MNSSHTSASRDEARFIPVRAAGSLLGLACGDALGAPYEFGPSLAHTVTVEMKGGGPFNFAPAEFTDDTAMAIGIAKAIAPGKNRVEPDGSDAIDLTSVLENWLAWLEVTKDVGMQTGTILRRLVRDGVITEEACRTLAEEHHEASGAQSAGNGALMRTAPVALAYIHDTTGLADMARRVAQLTHWEDTAGDACVLWCFAIVHAVRTGELDIRIGLEELPEERRVYWLERIEEAEASQPAHFSVNNGWVVSAFRGAWSAIFHSLAENGRIDVVDALERAVRGGNDTDTVAAIAGSLIGAAAGAAVFPSKWRTRIHGWGIANERELVALALSTAYAADVDLDAWPLSASESAKPIGTLERHPHDDGVWLGSMDMIDNLPADVTAVVSICRTGIQQIPADRANITEHVEFWLVDDVGANIDSRSVVIDAANTVARLREEGHVVFLHCVAAHSRTPTVAAAYSALHLGIDCIEAHEQIREVLPQEFAWRNPEFIELLATLPTDVGGSR
;
A
#
# COMPACT_ATOMS: atom_id res chain seq x y z
N MET A 1 19.92 -27.06 20.30
CA MET A 1 19.99 -26.23 19.09
C MET A 1 18.57 -25.80 18.68
N ASN A 2 17.87 -24.99 19.49
CA ASN A 2 16.47 -24.63 19.21
C ASN A 2 16.14 -23.17 19.63
N SER A 3 17.13 -22.28 19.69
CA SER A 3 16.93 -20.88 20.12
C SER A 3 17.07 -19.84 19.01
N SER A 4 17.40 -20.23 17.76
CA SER A 4 17.53 -19.31 16.62
C SER A 4 16.25 -19.16 15.81
N HIS A 5 15.40 -20.19 15.73
CA HIS A 5 14.10 -20.10 15.03
C HIS A 5 13.02 -19.34 15.79
N THR A 6 13.15 -19.16 17.11
CA THR A 6 12.15 -18.48 17.95
C THR A 6 12.38 -16.98 18.09
N SER A 7 13.59 -16.46 17.82
CA SER A 7 13.86 -15.02 17.79
C SER A 7 13.51 -14.42 16.42
N ALA A 8 13.95 -15.07 15.33
CA ALA A 8 13.64 -14.62 13.97
C ALA A 8 12.12 -14.59 13.69
N SER A 9 11.36 -15.56 14.18
CA SER A 9 9.89 -15.58 14.02
C SER A 9 9.17 -14.51 14.84
N ARG A 10 9.72 -14.09 15.99
CA ARG A 10 9.19 -12.97 16.78
C ARG A 10 9.52 -11.62 16.15
N ASP A 11 10.67 -11.50 15.51
CA ASP A 11 11.10 -10.29 14.80
C ASP A 11 10.35 -10.07 13.49
N GLU A 12 9.86 -11.12 12.83
CA GLU A 12 8.96 -10.99 11.66
C GLU A 12 7.53 -10.63 12.06
N ALA A 13 7.02 -11.22 13.15
CA ALA A 13 5.64 -11.01 13.58
C ALA A 13 5.31 -9.53 13.88
N ARG A 14 6.30 -8.73 14.32
CA ARG A 14 6.11 -7.29 14.58
C ARG A 14 5.85 -6.46 13.32
N PHE A 15 6.22 -6.97 12.13
CA PHE A 15 6.05 -6.27 10.86
C PHE A 15 4.73 -6.61 10.15
N ILE A 16 4.03 -7.66 10.59
CA ILE A 16 2.74 -8.08 10.04
C ILE A 16 1.75 -6.91 9.91
N PRO A 17 1.52 -6.05 10.93
CA PRO A 17 0.56 -4.95 10.81
C PRO A 17 0.88 -4.00 9.65
N VAL A 18 2.15 -3.63 9.49
CA VAL A 18 2.54 -2.62 8.50
C VAL A 18 2.66 -3.18 7.10
N ARG A 19 2.94 -4.47 6.98
CA ARG A 19 2.86 -5.25 5.75
C ARG A 19 1.41 -5.48 5.30
N ALA A 20 0.51 -5.80 6.22
CA ALA A 20 -0.92 -5.89 5.94
C ALA A 20 -1.47 -4.55 5.42
N ALA A 21 -1.14 -3.45 6.10
CA ALA A 21 -1.46 -2.10 5.64
C ALA A 21 -0.83 -1.78 4.27
N GLY A 22 0.42 -2.19 4.06
CA GLY A 22 1.13 -2.02 2.79
C GLY A 22 0.46 -2.74 1.63
N SER A 23 -0.15 -3.91 1.86
CA SER A 23 -0.85 -4.65 0.82
C SER A 23 -2.05 -3.87 0.27
N LEU A 24 -2.95 -3.39 1.14
CA LEU A 24 -4.14 -2.66 0.66
C LEU A 24 -3.80 -1.24 0.16
N LEU A 25 -2.86 -0.54 0.81
CA LEU A 25 -2.38 0.76 0.34
C LEU A 25 -1.61 0.65 -0.99
N GLY A 26 -0.83 -0.41 -1.16
CA GLY A 26 -0.08 -0.68 -2.38
C GLY A 26 -1.00 -1.00 -3.56
N LEU A 27 -2.06 -1.75 -3.32
CA LEU A 27 -3.14 -1.97 -4.29
C LEU A 27 -3.71 -0.61 -4.75
N ALA A 28 -4.13 0.24 -3.82
CA ALA A 28 -4.69 1.55 -4.12
C ALA A 28 -3.71 2.50 -4.83
N CYS A 29 -2.44 2.50 -4.41
CA CYS A 29 -1.39 3.29 -5.07
C CYS A 29 -1.13 2.81 -6.50
N GLY A 30 -1.08 1.49 -6.72
CA GLY A 30 -0.88 0.88 -8.03
C GLY A 30 -2.02 1.21 -8.98
N ASP A 31 -3.25 0.95 -8.55
CA ASP A 31 -4.49 1.28 -9.25
C ASP A 31 -4.51 2.75 -9.70
N ALA A 32 -4.44 3.69 -8.74
CA ALA A 32 -4.51 5.12 -9.04
C ALA A 32 -3.32 5.65 -9.88
N LEU A 33 -2.15 4.98 -9.84
CA LEU A 33 -0.99 5.30 -10.68
C LEU A 33 -1.20 4.82 -12.12
N GLY A 34 -1.84 3.67 -12.30
CA GLY A 34 -2.09 3.04 -13.60
C GLY A 34 -3.30 3.60 -14.34
N ALA A 35 -4.35 4.04 -13.65
CA ALA A 35 -5.60 4.53 -14.25
C ALA A 35 -5.43 5.60 -15.35
N PRO A 36 -4.49 6.57 -15.26
CA PRO A 36 -4.29 7.55 -16.32
C PRO A 36 -3.80 7.00 -17.67
N TYR A 37 -3.29 5.76 -17.68
CA TYR A 37 -2.61 5.13 -18.82
C TYR A 37 -3.38 3.94 -19.40
N GLU A 38 -4.54 3.62 -18.83
CA GLU A 38 -5.38 2.49 -19.21
C GLU A 38 -5.77 2.57 -20.70
N PHE A 39 -5.76 1.40 -21.37
CA PHE A 39 -5.94 1.20 -22.82
C PHE A 39 -4.90 1.92 -23.70
N GLY A 40 -3.84 2.47 -23.10
CA GLY A 40 -2.71 3.07 -23.81
C GLY A 40 -1.69 2.04 -24.30
N PRO A 41 -0.78 2.42 -25.22
CA PRO A 41 0.35 1.58 -25.57
C PRO A 41 1.36 1.49 -24.42
N SER A 42 2.28 0.52 -24.49
CA SER A 42 3.44 0.48 -23.59
C SER A 42 4.24 1.78 -23.65
N LEU A 43 4.77 2.20 -22.50
CA LEU A 43 5.47 3.48 -22.36
C LEU A 43 6.98 3.31 -22.51
N ALA A 44 7.64 4.24 -23.19
CA ALA A 44 9.09 4.31 -23.23
C ALA A 44 9.67 4.70 -21.85
N HIS A 45 10.86 4.23 -21.51
CA HIS A 45 11.54 4.54 -20.24
C HIS A 45 11.75 6.05 -19.99
N THR A 46 11.76 6.87 -21.04
CA THR A 46 11.92 8.33 -20.94
C THR A 46 10.63 9.06 -20.54
N VAL A 47 9.48 8.40 -20.55
CA VAL A 47 8.19 9.00 -20.16
C VAL A 47 8.07 8.94 -18.64
N THR A 48 7.83 10.07 -17.98
CA THR A 48 7.54 10.10 -16.54
C THR A 48 6.15 9.49 -16.27
N VAL A 49 6.09 8.57 -15.30
CA VAL A 49 4.83 8.00 -14.81
C VAL A 49 4.33 8.83 -13.64
N GLU A 50 3.09 9.31 -13.72
CA GLU A 50 2.52 10.24 -12.75
C GLU A 50 1.09 9.84 -12.37
N MET A 51 0.77 9.97 -11.07
CA MET A 51 -0.57 9.79 -10.52
C MET A 51 -1.43 11.04 -10.79
N LYS A 52 -1.70 11.29 -12.08
CA LYS A 52 -2.29 12.53 -12.59
C LYS A 52 -3.81 12.49 -12.78
N GLY A 53 -4.46 11.33 -12.59
CA GLY A 53 -5.87 11.13 -12.94
C GLY A 53 -6.10 11.18 -14.46
N GLY A 54 -7.34 11.40 -14.88
CA GLY A 54 -7.75 11.32 -16.27
C GLY A 54 -8.10 9.88 -16.66
N GLY A 55 -7.47 9.35 -17.69
CA GLY A 55 -7.81 8.04 -18.23
C GLY A 55 -9.18 8.01 -18.94
N PRO A 56 -9.66 6.82 -19.33
CA PRO A 56 -10.90 6.65 -20.09
C PRO A 56 -12.15 7.13 -19.35
N PHE A 57 -12.14 7.09 -18.01
CA PHE A 57 -13.28 7.46 -17.17
C PHE A 57 -13.11 8.81 -16.45
N ASN A 58 -12.06 9.57 -16.78
CA ASN A 58 -11.78 10.90 -16.23
C ASN A 58 -11.74 10.92 -14.68
N PHE A 59 -10.95 10.03 -14.09
CA PHE A 59 -10.69 9.96 -12.66
C PHE A 59 -9.98 11.23 -12.15
N ALA A 60 -10.23 11.61 -10.90
CA ALA A 60 -9.47 12.66 -10.26
C ALA A 60 -8.03 12.19 -10.00
N PRO A 61 -7.06 13.12 -9.86
CA PRO A 61 -5.70 12.74 -9.49
C PRO A 61 -5.66 11.95 -8.18
N ALA A 62 -5.05 10.76 -8.19
CA ALA A 62 -5.00 9.82 -7.06
C ALA A 62 -6.34 9.18 -6.65
N GLU A 63 -7.37 9.28 -7.50
CA GLU A 63 -8.59 8.49 -7.36
C GLU A 63 -8.35 7.06 -7.86
N PHE A 64 -8.62 6.06 -7.02
CA PHE A 64 -8.55 4.66 -7.40
C PHE A 64 -9.83 4.19 -8.12
N THR A 65 -9.75 3.08 -8.85
CA THR A 65 -10.79 2.57 -9.76
C THR A 65 -11.54 1.36 -9.17
N ASP A 66 -12.06 0.47 -10.02
CA ASP A 66 -12.82 -0.71 -9.59
C ASP A 66 -11.94 -1.75 -8.88
N ASP A 67 -10.65 -1.87 -9.20
CA ASP A 67 -9.71 -2.77 -8.51
C ASP A 67 -9.75 -2.57 -6.99
N THR A 68 -9.51 -1.33 -6.56
CA THR A 68 -9.48 -0.96 -5.14
C THR A 68 -10.87 -0.90 -4.54
N ALA A 69 -11.87 -0.38 -5.26
CA ALA A 69 -13.23 -0.28 -4.74
C ALA A 69 -13.83 -1.67 -4.44
N MET A 70 -13.63 -2.64 -5.34
CA MET A 70 -14.08 -4.01 -5.11
C MET A 70 -13.30 -4.70 -3.98
N ALA A 71 -11.99 -4.44 -3.84
CA ALA A 71 -11.21 -4.91 -2.70
C ALA A 71 -11.75 -4.32 -1.38
N ILE A 72 -12.02 -3.02 -1.32
CA ILE A 72 -12.63 -2.36 -0.15
C ILE A 72 -13.97 -3.02 0.21
N GLY A 73 -14.77 -3.42 -0.77
CA GLY A 73 -16.04 -4.12 -0.54
C GLY A 73 -15.86 -5.47 0.15
N ILE A 74 -14.80 -6.21 -0.18
CA ILE A 74 -14.43 -7.44 0.53
C ILE A 74 -13.94 -7.13 1.94
N ALA A 75 -13.02 -6.17 2.07
CA ALA A 75 -12.45 -5.78 3.37
C ALA A 75 -13.51 -5.31 4.36
N LYS A 76 -14.52 -4.54 3.90
CA LYS A 76 -15.66 -4.09 4.73
C LYS A 76 -16.57 -5.23 5.19
N ALA A 77 -16.65 -6.33 4.44
CA ALA A 77 -17.39 -7.53 4.86
C ALA A 77 -16.64 -8.33 5.94
N ILE A 78 -15.31 -8.18 6.03
CA ILE A 78 -14.45 -8.85 7.01
C ILE A 78 -14.33 -8.02 8.29
N ALA A 79 -14.09 -6.70 8.15
CA ALA A 79 -13.84 -5.79 9.25
C ALA A 79 -15.04 -5.72 10.22
N PRO A 80 -14.81 -5.65 11.54
CA PRO A 80 -15.87 -5.65 12.53
C PRO A 80 -16.74 -4.39 12.38
N GLY A 81 -18.01 -4.59 12.03
CA GLY A 81 -19.06 -3.57 12.10
C GLY A 81 -19.98 -3.81 13.30
N LYS A 82 -20.66 -2.76 13.80
CA LYS A 82 -21.66 -2.82 14.90
C LYS A 82 -22.82 -3.80 14.69
N ASN A 83 -22.91 -4.43 13.51
CA ASN A 83 -23.94 -5.38 13.10
C ASN A 83 -23.38 -6.72 12.62
N ARG A 84 -22.11 -7.05 12.89
CA ARG A 84 -21.57 -8.37 12.54
C ARG A 84 -22.30 -9.45 13.35
N VAL A 85 -22.95 -10.36 12.65
CA VAL A 85 -23.32 -11.65 13.22
C VAL A 85 -22.00 -12.40 13.36
N GLU A 86 -21.67 -12.85 14.58
CA GLU A 86 -20.52 -13.74 14.79
C GLU A 86 -20.61 -14.89 13.77
N PRO A 87 -19.52 -15.20 13.04
CA PRO A 87 -19.54 -16.32 12.12
C PRO A 87 -19.98 -17.55 12.91
N ASP A 88 -20.95 -18.29 12.37
CA ASP A 88 -21.49 -19.50 12.97
C ASP A 88 -20.46 -20.66 13.04
N GLY A 89 -19.21 -20.37 12.66
CA GLY A 89 -18.07 -21.27 12.63
C GLY A 89 -17.74 -21.81 11.24
N SER A 90 -18.42 -21.38 10.17
CA SER A 90 -18.22 -21.94 8.82
C SER A 90 -17.17 -21.23 7.96
N ASP A 91 -17.19 -19.89 7.84
CA ASP A 91 -16.31 -19.14 6.94
C ASP A 91 -15.77 -17.83 7.55
N ALA A 92 -14.55 -17.43 7.15
CA ALA A 92 -13.92 -16.18 7.61
C ALA A 92 -14.49 -14.91 6.92
N ILE A 93 -15.16 -15.07 5.76
CA ILE A 93 -15.68 -13.99 4.93
C ILE A 93 -17.15 -14.27 4.60
N ASP A 94 -18.06 -13.37 4.95
CA ASP A 94 -19.46 -13.43 4.52
C ASP A 94 -19.61 -12.88 3.09
N LEU A 95 -19.76 -13.78 2.13
CA LEU A 95 -19.89 -13.43 0.72
C LEU A 95 -21.20 -12.71 0.38
N THR A 96 -22.23 -12.79 1.22
CA THR A 96 -23.45 -11.99 1.04
C THR A 96 -23.15 -10.52 1.35
N SER A 97 -22.48 -10.23 2.46
CA SER A 97 -22.01 -8.88 2.80
C SER A 97 -21.07 -8.31 1.73
N VAL A 98 -20.20 -9.14 1.11
CA VAL A 98 -19.36 -8.73 -0.02
C VAL A 98 -20.22 -8.25 -1.19
N LEU A 99 -21.26 -9.01 -1.55
CA LEU A 99 -22.18 -8.65 -2.64
C LEU A 99 -22.93 -7.36 -2.32
N GLU A 100 -23.46 -7.19 -1.11
CA GLU A 100 -24.14 -5.96 -0.69
C GLU A 100 -23.24 -4.73 -0.82
N ASN A 101 -21.97 -4.85 -0.39
CA ASN A 101 -20.98 -3.78 -0.54
C ASN A 101 -20.70 -3.45 -2.02
N TRP A 102 -20.55 -4.46 -2.89
CA TRP A 102 -20.37 -4.22 -4.33
C TRP A 102 -21.59 -3.64 -5.00
N LEU A 103 -22.80 -4.02 -4.57
CA LEU A 103 -24.04 -3.43 -5.09
C LEU A 103 -24.15 -1.95 -4.70
N ALA A 104 -23.80 -1.59 -3.47
CA ALA A 104 -23.73 -0.20 -3.02
C ALA A 104 -22.68 0.62 -3.81
N TRP A 105 -21.54 0.02 -4.14
CA TRP A 105 -20.54 0.64 -5.02
C TRP A 105 -21.05 0.80 -6.47
N LEU A 106 -21.73 -0.21 -7.01
CA LEU A 106 -22.21 -0.24 -8.39
C LEU A 106 -23.20 0.90 -8.70
N GLU A 107 -23.91 1.42 -7.70
CA GLU A 107 -24.82 2.55 -7.85
C GLU A 107 -24.11 3.87 -8.18
N VAL A 108 -22.84 4.02 -7.80
CA VAL A 108 -22.09 5.28 -7.88
C VAL A 108 -20.82 5.19 -8.70
N THR A 109 -20.43 3.99 -9.15
CA THR A 109 -19.15 3.78 -9.83
C THR A 109 -19.09 4.45 -11.20
N LYS A 110 -17.88 4.92 -11.56
CA LYS A 110 -17.55 5.42 -12.91
C LYS A 110 -17.16 4.28 -13.85
N ASP A 111 -16.65 3.20 -13.27
CA ASP A 111 -16.08 2.09 -14.00
C ASP A 111 -16.48 0.75 -13.36
N VAL A 112 -16.69 -0.25 -14.21
CA VAL A 112 -16.94 -1.63 -13.82
C VAL A 112 -16.69 -2.53 -15.01
N GLY A 113 -15.83 -3.53 -14.84
CA GLY A 113 -15.61 -4.56 -15.86
C GLY A 113 -16.91 -5.17 -16.41
N MET A 114 -16.99 -5.37 -17.73
CA MET A 114 -18.23 -5.77 -18.42
C MET A 114 -18.89 -7.02 -17.84
N GLN A 115 -18.10 -8.05 -17.54
CA GLN A 115 -18.56 -9.31 -16.96
C GLN A 115 -19.11 -9.11 -15.53
N THR A 116 -18.32 -8.48 -14.65
CA THR A 116 -18.73 -8.11 -13.30
C THR A 116 -20.04 -7.33 -13.30
N GLY A 117 -20.13 -6.26 -14.10
CA GLY A 117 -21.31 -5.43 -14.16
C GLY A 117 -22.53 -6.18 -14.70
N THR A 118 -22.35 -7.09 -15.67
CA THR A 118 -23.43 -7.93 -16.20
C THR A 118 -24.01 -8.84 -15.10
N ILE A 119 -23.15 -9.50 -14.35
CA ILE A 119 -23.57 -10.46 -13.31
C ILE A 119 -24.26 -9.72 -12.15
N LEU A 120 -23.66 -8.64 -11.64
CA LEU A 120 -24.23 -7.88 -10.52
C LEU A 120 -25.57 -7.21 -10.89
N ARG A 121 -25.71 -6.66 -12.10
CA ARG A 121 -26.99 -6.09 -12.56
C ARG A 121 -28.08 -7.15 -12.73
N ARG A 122 -27.72 -8.37 -13.14
CA ARG A 122 -28.66 -9.52 -13.18
C ARG A 122 -29.08 -9.93 -11.77
N LEU A 123 -28.14 -10.00 -10.83
CA LEU A 123 -28.42 -10.32 -9.43
C LEU A 123 -29.45 -9.36 -8.82
N VAL A 124 -29.28 -8.04 -9.02
CA VAL A 124 -30.23 -7.01 -8.58
C VAL A 124 -31.60 -7.21 -9.22
N ARG A 125 -31.65 -7.46 -10.53
CA ARG A 125 -32.91 -7.67 -11.26
C ARG A 125 -33.67 -8.89 -10.76
N ASP A 126 -32.96 -9.96 -10.45
CA ASP A 126 -33.55 -11.23 -10.02
C ASP A 126 -33.94 -11.20 -8.52
N GLY A 127 -33.37 -10.26 -7.75
CA GLY A 127 -33.83 -9.86 -6.41
C GLY A 127 -33.41 -10.79 -5.27
N VAL A 128 -32.54 -11.76 -5.53
CA VAL A 128 -32.03 -12.72 -4.54
C VAL A 128 -30.52 -12.49 -4.38
N ILE A 129 -30.12 -11.77 -3.34
CA ILE A 129 -28.72 -11.41 -3.07
C ILE A 129 -28.13 -12.49 -2.14
N THR A 130 -27.58 -13.54 -2.74
CA THR A 130 -26.86 -14.62 -2.02
C THR A 130 -25.62 -15.04 -2.81
N GLU A 131 -24.65 -15.67 -2.13
CA GLU A 131 -23.50 -16.29 -2.79
C GLU A 131 -23.93 -17.27 -3.87
N GLU A 132 -24.84 -18.20 -3.55
CA GLU A 132 -25.32 -19.23 -4.47
C GLU A 132 -25.93 -18.62 -5.73
N ALA A 133 -26.84 -17.66 -5.57
CA ALA A 133 -27.48 -17.00 -6.72
C ALA A 133 -26.47 -16.28 -7.61
N CYS A 134 -25.51 -15.56 -7.02
CA CYS A 134 -24.49 -14.85 -7.80
C CYS A 134 -23.55 -15.81 -8.55
N ARG A 135 -23.13 -16.89 -7.89
CA ARG A 135 -22.30 -17.94 -8.49
C ARG A 135 -23.01 -18.67 -9.62
N THR A 136 -24.30 -18.99 -9.48
CA THR A 136 -25.11 -19.54 -10.59
C THR A 136 -25.16 -18.58 -11.78
N LEU A 137 -25.34 -17.28 -11.56
CA LEU A 137 -25.32 -16.30 -12.64
C LEU A 137 -23.96 -16.20 -13.35
N ALA A 138 -22.87 -16.35 -12.60
CA ALA A 138 -21.50 -16.39 -13.15
C ALA A 138 -21.24 -17.66 -13.97
N GLU A 139 -21.72 -18.81 -13.50
CA GLU A 139 -21.67 -20.09 -14.22
C GLU A 139 -22.46 -20.01 -15.54
N GLU A 140 -23.71 -19.54 -15.51
CA GLU A 140 -24.52 -19.35 -16.71
C GLU A 140 -23.85 -18.40 -17.71
N HIS A 141 -23.21 -17.32 -17.21
CA HIS A 141 -22.47 -16.40 -18.06
C HIS A 141 -21.26 -17.08 -18.70
N HIS A 142 -20.52 -17.89 -17.94
CA HIS A 142 -19.40 -18.67 -18.45
C HIS A 142 -19.83 -19.63 -19.56
N GLU A 143 -20.91 -20.38 -19.37
CA GLU A 143 -21.47 -21.24 -20.42
C GLU A 143 -21.89 -20.45 -21.67
N ALA A 144 -22.59 -19.34 -21.48
CA ALA A 144 -23.04 -18.48 -22.58
C ALA A 144 -21.89 -17.80 -23.35
N SER A 145 -20.75 -17.59 -22.70
CA SER A 145 -19.52 -17.03 -23.30
C SER A 145 -18.68 -18.06 -24.06
N GLY A 146 -19.10 -19.33 -24.13
CA GLY A 146 -18.30 -20.40 -24.73
C GLY A 146 -17.12 -20.83 -23.85
N ALA A 147 -17.31 -20.81 -22.53
CA ALA A 147 -16.31 -21.11 -21.51
C ALA A 147 -15.11 -20.14 -21.50
N GLN A 148 -15.36 -18.85 -21.76
CA GLN A 148 -14.33 -17.80 -21.77
C GLN A 148 -14.72 -16.70 -20.78
N SER A 149 -14.33 -16.87 -19.51
CA SER A 149 -14.74 -15.94 -18.45
C SER A 149 -13.63 -15.63 -17.44
N ALA A 150 -12.37 -15.90 -17.78
CA ALA A 150 -11.19 -15.62 -16.96
C ALA A 150 -10.61 -14.20 -17.15
N GLY A 151 -11.48 -13.18 -17.11
CA GLY A 151 -11.03 -11.80 -16.91
C GLY A 151 -10.22 -11.62 -15.62
N ASN A 152 -9.36 -10.60 -15.57
CA ASN A 152 -8.56 -10.25 -14.40
C ASN A 152 -9.37 -9.69 -13.20
N GLY A 153 -10.64 -9.33 -13.42
CA GLY A 153 -11.55 -8.72 -12.44
C GLY A 153 -11.78 -9.51 -11.14
N ALA A 154 -11.41 -10.79 -11.11
CA ALA A 154 -11.38 -11.59 -9.88
C ALA A 154 -10.07 -11.46 -9.10
N LEU A 155 -8.93 -11.39 -9.79
CA LEU A 155 -7.59 -11.38 -9.19
C LEU A 155 -7.27 -10.04 -8.54
N MET A 156 -7.64 -8.94 -9.18
CA MET A 156 -7.26 -7.58 -8.77
C MET A 156 -7.71 -7.17 -7.36
N ARG A 157 -8.71 -7.87 -6.82
CA ARG A 157 -9.39 -7.53 -5.57
C ARG A 157 -9.12 -8.51 -4.42
N THR A 158 -8.15 -9.41 -4.55
CA THR A 158 -7.96 -10.53 -3.60
C THR A 158 -7.15 -10.21 -2.35
N ALA A 159 -6.50 -9.04 -2.27
CA ALA A 159 -5.67 -8.68 -1.11
C ALA A 159 -6.39 -8.84 0.23
N PRO A 160 -7.65 -8.37 0.42
CA PRO A 160 -8.39 -8.57 1.66
C PRO A 160 -8.70 -10.04 1.99
N VAL A 161 -8.87 -10.88 0.96
CA VAL A 161 -9.06 -12.34 1.16
C VAL A 161 -7.79 -12.93 1.76
N ALA A 162 -6.61 -12.56 1.25
CA ALA A 162 -5.35 -12.98 1.84
C ALA A 162 -5.21 -12.47 3.29
N LEU A 163 -5.56 -11.19 3.54
CA LEU A 163 -5.48 -10.58 4.87
C LEU A 163 -6.34 -11.30 5.90
N ALA A 164 -7.54 -11.79 5.56
CA ALA A 164 -8.38 -12.55 6.49
C ALA A 164 -7.76 -13.89 6.94
N TYR A 165 -6.77 -14.42 6.22
CA TYR A 165 -6.15 -15.73 6.46
C TYR A 165 -4.65 -15.62 6.82
N ILE A 166 -4.17 -14.43 7.21
CA ILE A 166 -2.74 -14.24 7.57
C ILE A 166 -2.32 -14.99 8.82
N HIS A 167 -3.25 -15.46 9.65
CA HIS A 167 -2.94 -16.21 10.88
C HIS A 167 -3.14 -17.73 10.70
N ASP A 168 -4.06 -18.14 9.83
CA ASP A 168 -4.33 -19.52 9.48
C ASP A 168 -4.76 -19.58 8.00
N THR A 169 -4.03 -20.34 7.18
CA THR A 169 -4.32 -20.49 5.74
C THR A 169 -5.32 -21.59 5.45
N THR A 170 -5.81 -22.30 6.47
CA THR A 170 -6.83 -23.33 6.32
C THR A 170 -8.09 -22.74 5.66
N GLY A 171 -8.47 -23.25 4.50
CA GLY A 171 -9.62 -22.76 3.74
C GLY A 171 -9.37 -21.56 2.82
N LEU A 172 -8.16 -20.98 2.82
CA LEU A 172 -7.82 -19.83 1.95
C LEU A 172 -8.01 -20.15 0.47
N ALA A 173 -7.57 -21.33 0.02
CA ALA A 173 -7.71 -21.72 -1.38
C ALA A 173 -9.18 -21.84 -1.81
N ASP A 174 -10.04 -22.39 -0.96
CA ASP A 174 -11.48 -22.50 -1.21
C ASP A 174 -12.15 -21.12 -1.27
N MET A 175 -11.89 -20.29 -0.26
CA MET A 175 -12.45 -18.95 -0.18
C MET A 175 -12.02 -18.06 -1.35
N ALA A 176 -10.74 -18.11 -1.75
CA ALA A 176 -10.24 -17.37 -2.91
C ALA A 176 -10.97 -17.79 -4.20
N ARG A 177 -11.25 -19.08 -4.39
CA ARG A 177 -12.05 -19.57 -5.54
C ARG A 177 -13.49 -19.12 -5.46
N ARG A 178 -14.13 -19.20 -4.30
CA ARG A 178 -15.54 -18.76 -4.12
C ARG A 178 -15.71 -17.27 -4.40
N VAL A 179 -14.80 -16.42 -3.90
CA VAL A 179 -14.77 -14.98 -4.20
C VAL A 179 -14.58 -14.70 -5.69
N ALA A 180 -13.71 -15.46 -6.38
CA ALA A 180 -13.55 -15.36 -7.82
C ALA A 180 -14.86 -15.72 -8.54
N GLN A 181 -15.45 -16.86 -8.18
CA GLN A 181 -16.66 -17.43 -8.77
C GLN A 181 -17.92 -16.60 -8.57
N LEU A 182 -17.93 -15.61 -7.66
CA LEU A 182 -19.01 -14.61 -7.62
C LEU A 182 -19.20 -13.89 -8.95
N THR A 183 -18.15 -13.79 -9.77
CA THR A 183 -18.22 -13.06 -11.06
C THR A 183 -17.43 -13.73 -12.19
N HIS A 184 -16.44 -14.55 -11.88
CA HIS A 184 -15.54 -15.19 -12.83
C HIS A 184 -15.47 -16.68 -12.51
N TRP A 185 -16.29 -17.48 -13.20
CA TRP A 185 -16.50 -18.90 -12.88
C TRP A 185 -15.29 -19.79 -13.22
N GLU A 186 -14.56 -19.45 -14.28
CA GLU A 186 -13.48 -20.27 -14.83
C GLU A 186 -12.35 -20.57 -13.82
N ASP A 187 -11.92 -21.82 -13.74
CA ASP A 187 -10.86 -22.29 -12.82
C ASP A 187 -9.55 -21.51 -12.94
N THR A 188 -9.22 -21.00 -14.13
CA THR A 188 -8.02 -20.18 -14.37
C THR A 188 -8.07 -18.88 -13.56
N ALA A 189 -9.23 -18.26 -13.41
CA ALA A 189 -9.39 -17.09 -12.55
C ALA A 189 -9.22 -17.49 -11.09
N GLY A 190 -9.87 -18.59 -10.67
CA GLY A 190 -9.76 -19.11 -9.31
C GLY A 190 -8.31 -19.45 -8.91
N ASP A 191 -7.55 -20.11 -9.77
CA ASP A 191 -6.15 -20.43 -9.47
C ASP A 191 -5.28 -19.19 -9.30
N ALA A 192 -5.45 -18.18 -10.15
CA ALA A 192 -4.67 -16.95 -10.06
C ALA A 192 -4.92 -16.28 -8.70
N CYS A 193 -6.20 -16.23 -8.28
CA CYS A 193 -6.59 -15.75 -6.96
C CYS A 193 -5.93 -16.56 -5.83
N VAL A 194 -5.93 -17.90 -5.92
CA VAL A 194 -5.27 -18.78 -4.94
C VAL A 194 -3.77 -18.46 -4.85
N LEU A 195 -3.06 -18.48 -5.98
CA LEU A 195 -1.61 -18.22 -6.02
C LEU A 195 -1.26 -16.86 -5.43
N TRP A 196 -1.99 -15.81 -5.83
CA TRP A 196 -1.71 -14.46 -5.35
C TRP A 196 -2.07 -14.27 -3.87
N CYS A 197 -3.15 -14.89 -3.39
CA CYS A 197 -3.50 -14.87 -1.97
C CYS A 197 -2.40 -15.50 -1.11
N PHE A 198 -1.90 -16.68 -1.50
CA PHE A 198 -0.82 -17.35 -0.77
C PHE A 198 0.49 -16.56 -0.84
N ALA A 199 0.80 -15.92 -1.97
CA ALA A 199 1.94 -15.02 -2.09
C ALA A 199 1.84 -13.81 -1.15
N ILE A 200 0.67 -13.18 -1.05
CA ILE A 200 0.43 -12.06 -0.13
C ILE A 200 0.57 -12.53 1.33
N VAL A 201 -0.02 -13.67 1.71
CA VAL A 201 0.12 -14.20 3.08
C VAL A 201 1.58 -14.48 3.41
N HIS A 202 2.33 -15.07 2.48
CA HIS A 202 3.76 -15.32 2.64
C HIS A 202 4.52 -14.00 2.84
N ALA A 203 4.35 -13.04 1.92
CA ALA A 203 4.99 -11.73 2.00
C ALA A 203 4.68 -10.98 3.30
N VAL A 204 3.44 -10.99 3.78
CA VAL A 204 3.08 -10.37 5.05
C VAL A 204 3.83 -11.03 6.22
N ARG A 205 3.93 -12.36 6.22
CA ARG A 205 4.54 -13.13 7.31
C ARG A 205 6.06 -13.08 7.31
N THR A 206 6.71 -12.98 6.16
CA THR A 206 8.17 -13.18 6.02
C THR A 206 8.90 -11.98 5.42
N GLY A 207 8.21 -11.08 4.72
CA GLY A 207 8.82 -10.03 3.91
C GLY A 207 9.42 -10.52 2.59
N GLU A 208 9.25 -11.80 2.26
CA GLU A 208 9.79 -12.42 1.06
C GLU A 208 8.73 -12.46 -0.05
N LEU A 209 9.17 -12.27 -1.29
CA LEU A 209 8.32 -12.29 -2.47
C LEU A 209 8.47 -13.66 -3.17
N ASP A 210 7.46 -14.52 -3.01
CA ASP A 210 7.41 -15.81 -3.69
C ASP A 210 5.98 -16.15 -4.11
N ILE A 211 5.73 -16.14 -5.42
CA ILE A 211 4.43 -16.52 -6.00
C ILE A 211 4.29 -18.02 -6.28
N ARG A 212 5.35 -18.81 -6.09
CA ARG A 212 5.32 -20.28 -6.23
C ARG A 212 4.78 -20.96 -4.98
N ILE A 213 4.77 -20.28 -3.84
CA ILE A 213 4.35 -20.84 -2.55
C ILE A 213 2.92 -21.43 -2.57
N GLY A 214 2.04 -20.88 -3.41
CA GLY A 214 0.67 -21.37 -3.57
C GLY A 214 0.50 -22.53 -4.56
N LEU A 215 1.55 -22.98 -5.26
CA LEU A 215 1.42 -24.04 -6.29
C LEU A 215 0.93 -25.35 -5.69
N GLU A 216 1.30 -25.67 -4.45
CA GLU A 216 0.87 -26.91 -3.78
C GLU A 216 -0.65 -26.93 -3.48
N GLU A 217 -1.29 -25.77 -3.49
CA GLU A 217 -2.73 -25.59 -3.27
C GLU A 217 -3.57 -25.81 -4.55
N LEU A 218 -2.89 -26.01 -5.68
CA LEU A 218 -3.54 -26.33 -6.96
C LEU A 218 -3.51 -27.84 -7.23
N PRO A 219 -4.48 -28.37 -8.01
CA PRO A 219 -4.40 -29.71 -8.57
C PRO A 219 -3.13 -29.90 -9.39
N GLU A 220 -2.54 -31.10 -9.36
CA GLU A 220 -1.23 -31.43 -9.96
C GLU A 220 -1.10 -30.95 -11.43
N GLU A 221 -2.11 -31.21 -12.25
CA GLU A 221 -2.15 -30.82 -13.66
C GLU A 221 -2.05 -29.30 -13.87
N ARG A 222 -2.60 -28.52 -12.93
CA ARG A 222 -2.63 -27.05 -12.98
C ARG A 222 -1.33 -26.45 -12.45
N ARG A 223 -0.55 -27.18 -11.63
CA ARG A 223 0.74 -26.72 -11.09
C ARG A 223 1.76 -26.48 -12.20
N VAL A 224 1.89 -27.42 -13.12
CA VAL A 224 2.83 -27.31 -14.26
C VAL A 224 2.48 -26.11 -15.12
N TYR A 225 1.19 -25.98 -15.46
CA TYR A 225 0.68 -24.85 -16.23
C TYR A 225 1.02 -23.50 -15.58
N TRP A 226 0.84 -23.34 -14.27
CA TRP A 226 1.18 -22.07 -13.60
C TRP A 226 2.67 -21.85 -13.42
N LEU A 227 3.44 -22.90 -13.14
CA LEU A 227 4.90 -22.81 -13.04
C LEU A 227 5.51 -22.27 -14.35
N GLU A 228 5.09 -22.80 -15.50
CA GLU A 228 5.55 -22.33 -16.81
C GLU A 228 5.27 -20.83 -17.00
N ARG A 229 4.11 -20.33 -16.55
CA ARG A 229 3.77 -18.91 -16.71
C ARG A 229 4.48 -17.99 -15.72
N ILE A 230 4.81 -18.50 -14.53
CA ILE A 230 5.71 -17.79 -13.61
C ILE A 230 7.09 -17.63 -14.27
N GLU A 231 7.64 -18.69 -14.86
CA GLU A 231 8.94 -18.66 -15.54
C GLU A 231 8.92 -17.75 -16.78
N GLU A 232 7.85 -17.73 -17.55
CA GLU A 232 7.67 -16.78 -18.66
C GLU A 232 7.71 -15.32 -18.21
N ALA A 233 7.06 -15.00 -17.08
CA ALA A 233 7.05 -13.66 -16.50
C ALA A 233 8.44 -13.22 -16.01
N GLU A 234 9.25 -14.15 -15.52
CA GLU A 234 10.64 -13.87 -15.11
C GLU A 234 11.57 -13.68 -16.32
N ALA A 235 11.25 -14.32 -17.45
CA ALA A 235 12.03 -14.22 -18.69
C ALA A 235 11.67 -13.00 -19.56
N SER A 236 10.54 -12.33 -19.31
CA SER A 236 10.01 -11.28 -20.19
C SER A 236 9.64 -10.02 -19.40
N GLN A 237 9.73 -8.84 -20.03
CA GLN A 237 9.30 -7.56 -19.44
C GLN A 237 7.76 -7.42 -19.48
N PRO A 238 7.15 -6.56 -18.63
CA PRO A 238 5.68 -6.45 -18.53
C PRO A 238 4.98 -6.15 -19.87
N ALA A 239 5.61 -5.36 -20.73
CA ALA A 239 5.09 -5.01 -22.06
C ALA A 239 4.82 -6.24 -22.96
N HIS A 240 5.49 -7.38 -22.72
CA HIS A 240 5.25 -8.62 -23.46
C HIS A 240 3.82 -9.17 -23.26
N PHE A 241 3.20 -8.87 -22.11
CA PHE A 241 1.89 -9.41 -21.73
C PHE A 241 0.73 -8.43 -22.00
N SER A 242 1.05 -7.22 -22.48
CA SER A 242 0.11 -6.10 -22.62
C SER A 242 -1.05 -6.34 -23.58
N VAL A 243 -0.85 -7.12 -24.65
CA VAL A 243 -1.88 -7.33 -25.69
C VAL A 243 -3.16 -7.95 -25.13
N ASN A 244 -3.06 -8.79 -24.10
CA ASN A 244 -4.18 -9.54 -23.53
C ASN A 244 -4.22 -9.45 -22.00
N ASN A 245 -3.71 -8.39 -21.38
CA ASN A 245 -3.69 -8.27 -19.92
C ASN A 245 -5.06 -8.02 -19.25
N GLY A 246 -6.14 -7.88 -20.02
CA GLY A 246 -7.51 -8.09 -19.51
C GLY A 246 -7.82 -9.56 -19.16
N TRP A 247 -7.02 -10.52 -19.63
CA TRP A 247 -7.06 -11.92 -19.22
C TRP A 247 -6.19 -12.15 -17.98
N VAL A 248 -6.72 -12.85 -16.98
CA VAL A 248 -6.11 -13.02 -15.66
C VAL A 248 -4.66 -13.51 -15.68
N VAL A 249 -4.33 -14.43 -16.60
CA VAL A 249 -2.97 -15.00 -16.69
C VAL A 249 -1.97 -13.96 -17.21
N SER A 250 -2.38 -13.10 -18.15
CA SER A 250 -1.52 -12.02 -18.64
C SER A 250 -1.35 -10.92 -17.61
N ALA A 251 -2.41 -10.57 -16.87
CA ALA A 251 -2.31 -9.63 -15.75
C ALA A 251 -1.36 -10.14 -14.65
N PHE A 252 -1.53 -11.39 -14.24
CA PHE A 252 -0.66 -12.09 -13.29
C PHE A 252 0.81 -12.05 -13.72
N ARG A 253 1.09 -12.41 -14.98
CA ARG A 253 2.45 -12.40 -15.53
C ARG A 253 3.03 -10.99 -15.60
N GLY A 254 2.24 -10.00 -16.04
CA GLY A 254 2.64 -8.60 -16.10
C GLY A 254 3.02 -8.06 -14.71
N ALA A 255 2.21 -8.35 -13.69
CA ALA A 255 2.45 -7.91 -12.33
C ALA A 255 3.68 -8.58 -11.72
N TRP A 256 3.82 -9.91 -11.86
CA TRP A 256 5.02 -10.60 -11.37
C TRP A 256 6.29 -10.17 -12.09
N SER A 257 6.23 -10.05 -13.42
CA SER A 257 7.34 -9.54 -14.23
C SER A 257 7.82 -8.18 -13.72
N ALA A 258 6.91 -7.26 -13.45
CA ALA A 258 7.26 -5.93 -12.95
C ALA A 258 7.99 -5.99 -11.59
N ILE A 259 7.49 -6.80 -10.66
CA ILE A 259 8.11 -7.01 -9.34
C ILE A 259 9.49 -7.69 -9.48
N PHE A 260 9.55 -8.78 -10.24
CA PHE A 260 10.75 -9.61 -10.39
C PHE A 260 11.91 -8.81 -11.01
N HIS A 261 11.66 -8.08 -12.11
CA HIS A 261 12.70 -7.30 -12.77
C HIS A 261 13.13 -6.09 -11.93
N SER A 262 12.22 -5.42 -11.22
CA SER A 262 12.59 -4.37 -10.24
C SER A 262 13.52 -4.93 -9.17
N LEU A 263 13.16 -6.07 -8.55
CA LEU A 263 13.98 -6.69 -7.51
C LEU A 263 15.34 -7.16 -8.04
N ALA A 264 15.37 -7.79 -9.21
CA ALA A 264 16.58 -8.32 -9.83
C ALA A 264 17.58 -7.22 -10.23
N GLU A 265 17.09 -6.10 -10.76
CA GLU A 265 17.94 -4.98 -11.20
C GLU A 265 18.40 -4.09 -10.03
N ASN A 266 17.52 -3.83 -9.06
CA ASN A 266 17.84 -2.95 -7.92
C ASN A 266 18.54 -3.69 -6.76
N GLY A 267 18.44 -5.02 -6.70
CA GLY A 267 18.96 -5.84 -5.61
C GLY A 267 18.22 -5.66 -4.28
N ARG A 268 17.09 -4.95 -4.28
CA ARG A 268 16.20 -4.68 -3.15
C ARG A 268 14.78 -4.43 -3.64
N ILE A 269 13.81 -4.47 -2.74
CA ILE A 269 12.45 -4.07 -3.06
C ILE A 269 12.43 -2.56 -3.34
N ASP A 270 11.98 -2.18 -4.55
CA ASP A 270 11.74 -0.80 -4.94
C ASP A 270 10.30 -0.68 -5.46
N VAL A 271 9.41 -0.13 -4.62
CA VAL A 271 7.98 -0.04 -4.91
C VAL A 271 7.68 0.93 -6.04
N VAL A 272 8.49 1.97 -6.22
CA VAL A 272 8.30 2.95 -7.29
C VAL A 272 8.65 2.31 -8.61
N ASP A 273 9.84 1.71 -8.72
CA ASP A 273 10.28 1.08 -9.96
C ASP A 273 9.36 -0.09 -10.36
N ALA A 274 8.93 -0.93 -9.40
CA ALA A 274 8.03 -2.03 -9.70
C ALA A 274 6.66 -1.55 -10.22
N LEU A 275 6.06 -0.53 -9.60
CA LEU A 275 4.78 0.00 -10.06
C LEU A 275 4.92 0.77 -11.38
N GLU A 276 6.00 1.52 -11.58
CA GLU A 276 6.26 2.15 -12.87
C GLU A 276 6.44 1.12 -13.98
N ARG A 277 7.14 0.00 -13.73
CA ARG A 277 7.27 -1.10 -14.70
C ARG A 277 5.93 -1.71 -15.07
N ALA A 278 5.05 -1.90 -14.09
CA ALA A 278 3.70 -2.38 -14.32
C ALA A 278 2.92 -1.43 -15.26
N VAL A 279 2.90 -0.12 -14.95
CA VAL A 279 2.25 0.90 -15.78
C VAL A 279 2.87 1.00 -17.17
N ARG A 280 4.21 0.93 -17.27
CA ARG A 280 4.92 0.94 -18.56
C ARG A 280 4.58 -0.26 -19.44
N GLY A 281 4.06 -1.34 -18.87
CA GLY A 281 3.54 -2.49 -19.61
C GLY A 281 2.47 -2.10 -20.63
N GLY A 282 1.58 -1.16 -20.30
CA GLY A 282 0.51 -0.69 -21.18
C GLY A 282 -0.75 -1.55 -21.17
N ASN A 283 -1.74 -1.12 -21.93
CA ASN A 283 -3.12 -1.62 -21.99
C ASN A 283 -3.81 -1.58 -20.62
N ASP A 284 -4.03 -2.71 -19.96
CA ASP A 284 -4.69 -2.79 -18.66
C ASP A 284 -3.72 -2.44 -17.51
N THR A 285 -3.44 -1.15 -17.32
CA THR A 285 -2.31 -0.66 -16.51
C THR A 285 -2.62 -0.48 -15.04
N ASP A 286 -3.82 0.00 -14.70
CA ASP A 286 -4.37 0.05 -13.34
C ASP A 286 -4.42 -1.35 -12.73
N THR A 287 -5.03 -2.33 -13.39
CA THR A 287 -5.13 -3.67 -12.80
C THR A 287 -3.78 -4.35 -12.61
N VAL A 288 -2.88 -4.28 -13.61
CA VAL A 288 -1.54 -4.86 -13.47
C VAL A 288 -0.76 -4.18 -12.34
N ALA A 289 -0.86 -2.85 -12.20
CA ALA A 289 -0.22 -2.11 -11.12
C ALA A 289 -0.87 -2.35 -9.75
N ALA A 290 -2.19 -2.51 -9.67
CA ALA A 290 -2.91 -2.85 -8.45
C ALA A 290 -2.51 -4.23 -7.92
N ILE A 291 -2.47 -5.23 -8.80
CA ILE A 291 -2.01 -6.60 -8.50
C ILE A 291 -0.55 -6.59 -8.02
N ALA A 292 0.32 -5.87 -8.73
CA ALA A 292 1.74 -5.74 -8.33
C ALA A 292 1.87 -5.02 -6.97
N GLY A 293 1.13 -3.93 -6.79
CA GLY A 293 1.09 -3.12 -5.59
C GLY A 293 0.66 -3.89 -4.35
N SER A 294 -0.35 -4.75 -4.50
CA SER A 294 -0.85 -5.55 -3.39
C SER A 294 0.18 -6.52 -2.83
N LEU A 295 1.01 -7.12 -3.69
CA LEU A 295 2.03 -8.08 -3.29
C LEU A 295 3.32 -7.39 -2.82
N ILE A 296 3.80 -6.38 -3.55
CA ILE A 296 5.04 -5.69 -3.15
C ILE A 296 4.86 -4.91 -1.85
N GLY A 297 3.67 -4.32 -1.64
CA GLY A 297 3.30 -3.67 -0.39
C GLY A 297 3.15 -4.66 0.77
N ALA A 298 2.73 -5.90 0.50
CA ALA A 298 2.69 -6.97 1.50
C ALA A 298 4.09 -7.36 2.01
N ALA A 299 5.15 -7.17 1.21
CA ALA A 299 6.52 -7.43 1.64
C ALA A 299 7.17 -6.21 2.31
N ALA A 300 7.04 -5.03 1.69
CA ALA A 300 7.75 -3.82 2.08
C ALA A 300 7.04 -2.94 3.12
N GLY A 301 5.73 -3.11 3.28
CA GLY A 301 4.91 -2.33 4.20
C GLY A 301 4.46 -0.97 3.66
N ALA A 302 3.55 -0.32 4.38
CA ALA A 302 2.90 0.92 3.91
C ALA A 302 3.85 2.14 3.81
N ALA A 303 4.87 2.20 4.67
CA ALA A 303 5.71 3.40 4.79
C ALA A 303 6.63 3.66 3.59
N VAL A 304 6.89 2.65 2.74
CA VAL A 304 7.79 2.79 1.58
C VAL A 304 7.12 3.43 0.37
N PHE A 305 5.78 3.52 0.35
CA PHE A 305 5.08 4.20 -0.73
C PHE A 305 5.32 5.71 -0.63
N PRO A 306 5.72 6.38 -1.73
CA PRO A 306 6.00 7.81 -1.72
C PRO A 306 4.82 8.59 -1.17
N SER A 307 5.08 9.50 -0.23
CA SER A 307 4.09 10.41 0.37
C SER A 307 3.24 11.11 -0.68
N LYS A 308 3.87 11.60 -1.77
CA LYS A 308 3.20 12.24 -2.93
C LYS A 308 2.15 11.36 -3.63
N TRP A 309 2.18 10.05 -3.41
CA TRP A 309 1.16 9.10 -3.85
C TRP A 309 0.16 8.87 -2.73
N ARG A 310 0.62 8.27 -1.62
CA ARG A 310 -0.28 7.75 -0.57
C ARG A 310 -1.14 8.82 0.11
N THR A 311 -0.63 10.03 0.35
CA THR A 311 -1.42 11.07 1.07
C THR A 311 -2.60 11.61 0.27
N ARG A 312 -2.64 11.35 -1.04
CA ARG A 312 -3.68 11.83 -1.96
C ARG A 312 -4.69 10.77 -2.34
N ILE A 313 -4.44 9.51 -1.95
CA ILE A 313 -5.30 8.36 -2.29
C ILE A 313 -6.69 8.58 -1.71
N HIS A 314 -7.70 8.47 -2.57
CA HIS A 314 -9.11 8.55 -2.21
C HIS A 314 -9.96 7.79 -3.23
N GLY A 315 -11.22 7.51 -2.88
CA GLY A 315 -12.17 6.88 -3.79
C GLY A 315 -13.38 6.33 -3.05
N TRP A 316 -14.01 5.29 -3.58
CA TRP A 316 -15.26 4.78 -3.02
C TRP A 316 -15.14 4.37 -1.55
N GLY A 317 -15.85 5.11 -0.70
CA GLY A 317 -15.99 4.82 0.73
C GLY A 317 -14.67 4.86 1.53
N ILE A 318 -13.67 5.57 1.01
CA ILE A 318 -12.36 5.84 1.62
C ILE A 318 -11.94 7.27 1.25
N ALA A 319 -11.74 8.12 2.25
CA ALA A 319 -11.38 9.51 2.04
C ALA A 319 -9.86 9.76 1.99
N ASN A 320 -9.05 8.89 2.59
CA ASN A 320 -7.60 9.08 2.73
C ASN A 320 -6.86 7.77 3.09
N GLU A 321 -5.52 7.82 3.09
CA GLU A 321 -4.65 6.69 3.43
C GLU A 321 -4.91 6.09 4.82
N ARG A 322 -5.27 6.88 5.83
CA ARG A 322 -5.47 6.37 7.19
C ARG A 322 -6.68 5.45 7.28
N GLU A 323 -7.74 5.76 6.55
CA GLU A 323 -8.92 4.88 6.45
C GLU A 323 -8.57 3.54 5.78
N LEU A 324 -7.69 3.54 4.76
CA LEU A 324 -7.19 2.29 4.16
C LEU A 324 -6.32 1.49 5.11
N VAL A 325 -5.40 2.15 5.82
CA VAL A 325 -4.54 1.49 6.82
C VAL A 325 -5.40 0.88 7.92
N ALA A 326 -6.39 1.62 8.42
CA ALA A 326 -7.33 1.12 9.42
C ALA A 326 -8.10 -0.10 8.90
N LEU A 327 -8.66 -0.01 7.69
CA LEU A 327 -9.40 -1.10 7.07
C LEU A 327 -8.54 -2.35 6.86
N ALA A 328 -7.28 -2.19 6.44
CA ALA A 328 -6.34 -3.30 6.28
C ALA A 328 -6.02 -3.99 7.61
N LEU A 329 -5.77 -3.20 8.67
CA LEU A 329 -5.54 -3.74 10.01
C LEU A 329 -6.79 -4.44 10.55
N SER A 330 -7.96 -3.84 10.40
CA SER A 330 -9.25 -4.47 10.76
C SER A 330 -9.53 -5.75 9.98
N THR A 331 -9.09 -5.84 8.73
CA THR A 331 -9.24 -7.05 7.92
C THR A 331 -8.29 -8.16 8.40
N ALA A 332 -7.03 -7.80 8.69
CA ALA A 332 -5.99 -8.71 9.14
C ALA A 332 -6.26 -9.29 10.54
N TYR A 333 -6.90 -8.50 11.41
CA TYR A 333 -7.05 -8.82 12.85
C TYR A 333 -8.49 -8.94 13.33
N ALA A 334 -9.51 -8.76 12.46
CA ALA A 334 -10.97 -8.89 12.60
C ALA A 334 -11.66 -8.78 13.99
N ALA A 335 -11.19 -9.46 15.03
CA ALA A 335 -11.71 -9.44 16.41
C ALA A 335 -10.82 -8.68 17.42
N ASP A 336 -9.57 -8.37 17.10
CA ASP A 336 -8.55 -7.88 18.05
C ASP A 336 -8.18 -6.39 17.85
N VAL A 337 -8.89 -5.65 17.00
CA VAL A 337 -8.57 -4.24 16.70
C VAL A 337 -9.35 -3.29 17.60
N ASP A 338 -8.60 -2.55 18.42
CA ASP A 338 -9.11 -1.36 19.10
C ASP A 338 -9.31 -0.23 18.08
N LEU A 339 -10.57 0.01 17.71
CA LEU A 339 -10.93 1.06 16.75
C LEU A 339 -10.71 2.48 17.30
N ASP A 340 -10.54 2.64 18.62
CA ASP A 340 -10.20 3.91 19.24
C ASP A 340 -8.68 4.14 19.30
N ALA A 341 -7.88 3.15 18.90
CA ALA A 341 -6.43 3.24 18.81
C ALA A 341 -5.95 3.75 17.43
N TRP A 342 -4.65 4.05 17.35
CA TRP A 342 -3.99 4.39 16.08
C TRP A 342 -4.27 3.30 15.02
N PRO A 343 -4.60 3.63 13.76
CA PRO A 343 -4.42 4.94 13.09
C PRO A 343 -5.60 5.92 13.19
N LEU A 344 -6.69 5.56 13.87
CA LEU A 344 -7.91 6.36 13.96
C LEU A 344 -8.08 7.10 15.30
N SER A 345 -7.15 6.92 16.25
CA SER A 345 -7.12 7.66 17.50
C SER A 345 -7.19 9.17 17.25
N ALA A 346 -7.94 9.90 18.08
CA ALA A 346 -8.09 11.35 17.95
C ALA A 346 -6.75 12.07 18.15
N SER A 347 -5.96 11.64 19.13
CA SER A 347 -4.67 12.23 19.50
C SER A 347 -3.73 11.16 20.05
N GLU A 348 -2.43 11.32 19.82
CA GLU A 348 -1.39 10.54 20.49
C GLU A 348 -0.79 11.37 21.64
N SER A 349 -0.49 10.71 22.77
CA SER A 349 0.12 11.38 23.93
C SER A 349 1.64 11.27 23.89
N ALA A 350 2.33 12.38 24.15
CA ALA A 350 3.77 12.44 24.33
C ALA A 350 4.11 13.06 25.68
N LYS A 351 5.26 12.68 26.25
CA LYS A 351 5.79 13.39 27.42
C LYS A 351 6.20 14.81 26.99
N PRO A 352 5.96 15.85 27.81
CA PRO A 352 6.44 17.19 27.49
C PRO A 352 7.97 17.21 27.46
N ILE A 353 8.53 17.57 26.31
CA ILE A 353 9.98 17.73 26.10
C ILE A 353 10.29 19.21 25.88
N GLY A 354 9.45 19.93 25.13
CA GLY A 354 9.58 21.37 24.90
C GLY A 354 10.64 21.76 23.86
N THR A 355 11.04 20.84 22.96
CA THR A 355 12.05 21.15 21.94
C THR A 355 11.40 21.87 20.76
N LEU A 356 11.84 23.10 20.49
CA LEU A 356 11.44 23.87 19.31
C LEU A 356 12.58 24.79 18.87
N GLU A 357 13.30 24.39 17.83
CA GLU A 357 14.51 25.07 17.37
C GLU A 357 14.46 25.32 15.86
N ARG A 358 15.19 26.31 15.36
CA ARG A 358 15.32 26.54 13.91
C ARG A 358 16.35 25.58 13.32
N HIS A 359 16.07 25.11 12.11
CA HIS A 359 17.03 24.34 11.34
C HIS A 359 18.24 25.21 10.95
N PRO A 360 19.49 24.77 11.20
CA PRO A 360 20.67 25.64 11.06
C PRO A 360 20.98 26.08 9.61
N HIS A 361 20.43 25.38 8.62
CA HIS A 361 20.66 25.65 7.19
C HIS A 361 19.43 26.18 6.44
N ASP A 362 18.27 26.27 7.11
CA ASP A 362 17.03 26.77 6.49
C ASP A 362 16.12 27.40 7.55
N ASP A 363 16.11 28.74 7.58
CA ASP A 363 15.29 29.51 8.51
C ASP A 363 13.78 29.28 8.34
N GLY A 364 13.31 28.60 7.28
CA GLY A 364 11.90 28.22 7.12
C GLY A 364 11.54 26.82 7.63
N VAL A 365 12.47 26.11 8.24
CA VAL A 365 12.23 24.80 8.87
C VAL A 365 12.42 24.91 10.39
N TRP A 366 11.39 24.52 11.12
CA TRP A 366 11.42 24.31 12.57
C TRP A 366 11.61 22.82 12.88
N LEU A 367 12.42 22.53 13.90
CA LEU A 367 12.68 21.19 14.43
C LEU A 367 12.07 21.09 15.82
N GLY A 368 11.37 20.01 16.13
CA GLY A 368 10.85 19.88 17.49
C GLY A 368 10.29 18.54 17.92
N SER A 369 9.72 18.56 19.11
CA SER A 369 9.01 17.46 19.77
C SER A 369 7.50 17.61 19.61
N MET A 370 6.77 16.49 19.71
CA MET A 370 5.34 16.44 19.41
C MET A 370 4.49 17.36 20.31
N ASP A 371 4.88 17.55 21.56
CA ASP A 371 4.20 18.44 22.51
C ASP A 371 4.22 19.92 22.10
N MET A 372 5.04 20.29 21.12
CA MET A 372 5.08 21.66 20.58
C MET A 372 4.02 21.95 19.53
N ILE A 373 3.31 20.94 19.00
CA ILE A 373 2.25 21.12 17.98
C ILE A 373 1.21 22.14 18.43
N ASP A 374 0.81 22.10 19.70
CA ASP A 374 -0.20 23.03 20.26
C ASP A 374 0.34 24.48 20.35
N ASN A 375 1.65 24.65 20.43
CA ASN A 375 2.33 25.93 20.69
C ASN A 375 3.27 26.36 19.55
N LEU A 376 2.95 25.97 18.30
CA LEU A 376 3.75 26.35 17.14
C LEU A 376 3.72 27.88 16.87
N PRO A 377 4.81 28.43 16.29
CA PRO A 377 4.82 29.77 15.74
C PRO A 377 3.72 29.98 14.68
N ALA A 378 3.17 31.20 14.60
CA ALA A 378 2.02 31.50 13.74
C ALA A 378 2.35 31.48 12.23
N ASP A 379 3.64 31.55 11.88
CA ASP A 379 4.14 31.48 10.51
C ASP A 379 4.23 30.03 9.98
N VAL A 380 4.17 29.00 10.85
CA VAL A 380 4.18 27.59 10.43
C VAL A 380 2.93 27.26 9.63
N THR A 381 3.08 26.71 8.43
CA THR A 381 1.94 26.38 7.54
C THR A 381 1.88 24.91 7.14
N ALA A 382 2.89 24.12 7.48
CA ALA A 382 2.96 22.69 7.18
C ALA A 382 3.63 21.91 8.30
N VAL A 383 3.19 20.67 8.53
CA VAL A 383 3.76 19.77 9.55
C VAL A 383 4.21 18.47 8.89
N VAL A 384 5.45 18.04 9.22
CA VAL A 384 5.99 16.74 8.84
C VAL A 384 6.29 15.96 10.12
N SER A 385 5.52 14.89 10.36
CA SER A 385 5.61 14.07 11.57
C SER A 385 6.36 12.77 11.27
N ILE A 386 7.45 12.48 11.98
CA ILE A 386 8.26 11.26 11.83
C ILE A 386 7.87 10.23 12.91
N CYS A 387 6.60 10.18 13.27
CA CYS A 387 6.01 9.34 14.30
C CYS A 387 4.50 9.19 14.09
N ARG A 388 3.87 8.26 14.82
CA ARG A 388 2.41 8.13 14.87
C ARG A 388 1.78 9.41 15.41
N THR A 389 0.68 9.85 14.81
CA THR A 389 -0.14 10.97 15.28
C THR A 389 -1.63 10.63 15.22
N GLY A 390 -2.45 11.30 16.02
CA GLY A 390 -3.89 11.17 15.94
C GLY A 390 -4.50 11.95 14.76
N ILE A 391 -5.74 11.65 14.39
CA ILE A 391 -6.44 12.29 13.26
C ILE A 391 -6.78 13.77 13.52
N GLN A 392 -6.75 14.18 14.79
CA GLN A 392 -6.95 15.56 15.24
C GLN A 392 -5.69 16.07 15.96
N GLN A 393 -4.52 15.52 15.61
CA GLN A 393 -3.26 15.91 16.26
C GLN A 393 -2.96 17.39 16.03
N ILE A 394 -3.28 17.91 14.85
CA ILE A 394 -3.22 19.34 14.57
C ILE A 394 -4.52 19.99 15.08
N PRO A 395 -4.44 20.91 16.05
CA PRO A 395 -5.63 21.56 16.60
C PRO A 395 -6.43 22.32 15.53
N ALA A 396 -7.76 22.23 15.59
CA ALA A 396 -8.65 22.85 14.60
C ALA A 396 -8.55 24.38 14.55
N ASP A 397 -8.04 25.04 15.59
CA ASP A 397 -7.80 26.49 15.63
C ASP A 397 -6.50 26.91 14.91
N ARG A 398 -5.66 25.96 14.49
CA ARG A 398 -4.46 26.17 13.66
C ARG A 398 -4.77 26.12 12.17
N ALA A 399 -5.76 26.91 11.74
CA ALA A 399 -6.22 26.94 10.35
C ALA A 399 -5.16 27.39 9.32
N ASN A 400 -4.02 27.94 9.78
CA ASN A 400 -2.87 28.27 8.94
C ASN A 400 -2.06 27.04 8.51
N ILE A 401 -2.16 25.92 9.23
CA ILE A 401 -1.54 24.65 8.86
C ILE A 401 -2.44 23.98 7.82
N THR A 402 -1.96 23.93 6.59
CA THR A 402 -2.72 23.42 5.43
C THR A 402 -2.24 22.06 4.97
N GLU A 403 -1.04 21.66 5.39
CA GLU A 403 -0.38 20.41 5.02
C GLU A 403 0.07 19.66 6.28
N HIS A 404 -0.27 18.38 6.37
CA HIS A 404 0.23 17.47 7.39
C HIS A 404 0.62 16.15 6.73
N VAL A 405 1.92 15.82 6.75
CA VAL A 405 2.44 14.59 6.17
C VAL A 405 3.11 13.75 7.24
N GLU A 406 2.74 12.48 7.33
CA GLU A 406 3.24 11.56 8.34
C GLU A 406 4.17 10.52 7.74
N PHE A 407 5.26 10.25 8.45
CA PHE A 407 6.22 9.20 8.19
C PHE A 407 6.38 8.38 9.45
N TRP A 408 6.53 7.07 9.28
CA TRP A 408 6.68 6.18 10.41
C TRP A 408 8.12 5.65 10.49
N LEU A 409 8.87 6.19 11.45
CA LEU A 409 10.13 5.63 11.91
C LEU A 409 10.03 5.33 13.40
N VAL A 410 10.69 4.25 13.81
CA VAL A 410 10.83 3.79 15.19
C VAL A 410 12.30 3.88 15.60
N ASP A 411 12.55 4.28 16.85
CA ASP A 411 13.90 4.44 17.38
C ASP A 411 14.57 3.09 17.71
N ASP A 412 13.80 2.02 17.87
CA ASP A 412 14.33 0.67 18.12
C ASP A 412 15.09 0.15 16.89
N VAL A 413 16.37 -0.19 17.09
CA VAL A 413 17.25 -0.66 16.01
C VAL A 413 16.66 -1.93 15.37
N GLY A 414 16.57 -1.90 14.04
CA GLY A 414 16.02 -2.98 13.23
C GLY A 414 14.50 -3.08 13.31
N ALA A 415 13.78 -2.11 13.89
CA ALA A 415 12.30 -2.07 13.90
C ALA A 415 11.70 -1.36 12.69
N ASN A 416 12.52 -0.90 11.74
CA ASN A 416 12.09 -0.30 10.48
C ASN A 416 12.38 -1.28 9.33
N ILE A 417 11.41 -1.50 8.44
CA ILE A 417 11.61 -2.38 7.26
C ILE A 417 12.59 -1.75 6.27
N ASP A 418 12.39 -0.47 5.96
CA ASP A 418 13.25 0.30 5.05
C ASP A 418 13.35 1.76 5.54
N SER A 419 14.19 1.99 6.55
CA SER A 419 14.43 3.33 7.08
C SER A 419 15.03 4.26 6.02
N ARG A 420 15.80 3.74 5.05
CA ARG A 420 16.44 4.54 4.00
C ARG A 420 15.41 5.22 3.11
N SER A 421 14.48 4.47 2.55
CA SER A 421 13.45 5.02 1.65
C SER A 421 12.54 6.01 2.40
N VAL A 422 12.18 5.71 3.65
CA VAL A 422 11.34 6.58 4.48
C VAL A 422 12.05 7.90 4.82
N VAL A 423 13.34 7.86 5.20
CA VAL A 423 14.12 9.08 5.50
C VAL A 423 14.28 9.95 4.25
N ILE A 424 14.58 9.34 3.10
CA ILE A 424 14.72 10.08 1.82
C ILE A 424 13.39 10.73 1.42
N ASP A 425 12.27 10.01 1.51
CA ASP A 425 10.96 10.56 1.15
C ASP A 425 10.53 11.67 2.13
N ALA A 426 10.82 11.54 3.42
CA ALA A 426 10.57 12.59 4.40
C ALA A 426 11.40 13.86 4.11
N ALA A 427 12.69 13.70 3.78
CA ALA A 427 13.56 14.81 3.39
C ALA A 427 13.08 15.50 2.10
N ASN A 428 12.71 14.71 1.09
CA ASN A 428 12.14 15.21 -0.17
C ASN A 428 10.80 15.94 0.06
N THR A 429 10.01 15.48 1.02
CA THR A 429 8.74 16.11 1.39
C THR A 429 8.96 17.48 2.03
N VAL A 430 9.93 17.58 2.95
CA VAL A 430 10.32 18.89 3.52
C VAL A 430 10.76 19.83 2.39
N ALA A 431 11.63 19.38 1.48
CA ALA A 431 12.09 20.19 0.36
C ALA A 431 10.94 20.69 -0.53
N ARG A 432 10.03 19.79 -0.94
CA ARG A 432 8.86 20.14 -1.74
C ARG A 432 7.99 21.21 -1.06
N LEU A 433 7.67 21.02 0.22
CA LEU A 433 6.86 21.99 0.97
C LEU A 433 7.57 23.35 1.07
N ARG A 434 8.90 23.36 1.22
CA ARG A 434 9.70 24.60 1.22
C ARG A 434 9.70 25.28 -0.15
N GLU A 435 9.81 24.53 -1.25
CA GLU A 435 9.70 25.06 -2.62
C GLU A 435 8.31 25.64 -2.92
N GLU A 436 7.26 25.06 -2.33
CA GLU A 436 5.87 25.56 -2.39
C GLU A 436 5.63 26.80 -1.50
N GLY A 437 6.64 27.19 -0.70
CA GLY A 437 6.61 28.41 0.12
C GLY A 437 6.12 28.20 1.55
N HIS A 438 5.91 26.96 1.99
CA HIS A 438 5.49 26.67 3.37
C HIS A 438 6.63 26.89 4.37
N VAL A 439 6.29 27.35 5.58
CA VAL A 439 7.16 27.19 6.75
C VAL A 439 6.83 25.84 7.39
N VAL A 440 7.83 24.97 7.52
CA VAL A 440 7.65 23.56 7.87
C VAL A 440 8.03 23.32 9.32
N PHE A 441 7.19 22.60 10.07
CA PHE A 441 7.55 22.01 11.34
C PHE A 441 7.84 20.52 11.17
N LEU A 442 9.11 20.13 11.27
CA LEU A 442 9.58 18.76 11.22
C LEU A 442 9.78 18.24 12.66
N HIS A 443 9.07 17.18 13.02
CA HIS A 443 9.12 16.67 14.39
C HIS A 443 9.02 15.15 14.48
N CYS A 444 9.39 14.63 15.64
CA CYS A 444 9.04 13.29 16.07
C CYS A 444 8.52 13.40 17.51
N VAL A 445 8.39 12.28 18.24
CA VAL A 445 7.89 12.33 19.62
C VAL A 445 8.72 13.26 20.50
N ALA A 446 10.05 13.16 20.42
CA ALA A 446 10.95 13.87 21.34
C ALA A 446 12.01 14.76 20.65
N ALA A 447 12.14 14.70 19.32
CA ALA A 447 13.21 15.35 18.54
C ALA A 447 14.63 14.77 18.72
N HIS A 448 14.77 13.57 19.29
CA HIS A 448 16.07 13.05 19.74
C HIS A 448 16.91 12.38 18.65
N SER A 449 16.25 11.64 17.74
CA SER A 449 16.94 10.79 16.76
C SER A 449 16.30 10.89 15.38
N ARG A 450 15.00 10.60 15.26
CA ARG A 450 14.28 10.67 13.98
C ARG A 450 14.26 12.06 13.34
N THR A 451 13.89 13.11 14.09
CA THR A 451 13.92 14.50 13.62
C THR A 451 15.30 14.91 13.10
N PRO A 452 16.40 14.79 13.88
CA PRO A 452 17.72 15.20 13.40
C PRO A 452 18.24 14.35 12.23
N THR A 453 17.83 13.08 12.11
CA THR A 453 18.15 12.24 10.94
C THR A 453 17.51 12.80 9.67
N VAL A 454 16.20 13.06 9.68
CA VAL A 454 15.51 13.60 8.49
C VAL A 454 15.99 15.01 8.16
N ALA A 455 16.22 15.84 9.17
CA ALA A 455 16.79 17.18 8.97
C ALA A 455 18.19 17.16 8.33
N ALA A 456 19.04 16.21 8.74
CA ALA A 456 20.37 16.04 8.15
C ALA A 456 20.27 15.55 6.71
N ALA A 457 19.39 14.58 6.43
CA ALA A 457 19.11 14.11 5.08
C ALA A 457 18.57 15.23 4.18
N TYR A 458 17.68 16.08 4.69
CA TYR A 458 17.19 17.26 3.97
C TYR A 458 18.34 18.22 3.61
N SER A 459 19.21 18.53 4.58
CA SER A 459 20.39 19.38 4.34
C SER A 459 21.31 18.80 3.27
N ALA A 460 21.54 17.48 3.30
CA ALA A 460 22.44 16.83 2.36
C ALA A 460 21.86 16.76 0.95
N LEU A 461 20.62 16.30 0.82
CA LEU A 461 20.01 16.04 -0.48
C LEU A 461 19.60 17.33 -1.20
N HIS A 462 19.28 18.40 -0.46
CA HIS A 462 18.66 19.60 -1.06
C HIS A 462 19.42 20.91 -0.80
N LEU A 463 20.30 20.98 0.21
CA LEU A 463 21.03 22.19 0.56
C LEU A 463 22.55 22.09 0.32
N GLY A 464 23.05 20.92 -0.11
CA GLY A 464 24.46 20.71 -0.46
C GLY A 464 25.41 20.71 0.72
N ILE A 465 24.93 20.36 1.93
CA ILE A 465 25.76 20.22 3.13
C ILE A 465 26.14 18.75 3.29
N ASP A 466 27.39 18.44 3.69
CA ASP A 466 27.75 17.05 3.98
C ASP A 466 26.81 16.44 5.03
N CYS A 467 26.38 15.19 4.83
CA CYS A 467 25.33 14.60 5.64
C CYS A 467 25.74 14.40 7.12
N ILE A 468 27.02 14.10 7.38
CA ILE A 468 27.53 13.92 8.74
C ILE A 468 27.78 15.29 9.39
N GLU A 469 28.32 16.24 8.64
CA GLU A 469 28.47 17.62 9.09
C GLU A 469 27.11 18.24 9.47
N ALA A 470 26.11 18.09 8.59
CA ALA A 470 24.76 18.58 8.83
C ALA A 470 24.15 17.97 10.09
N HIS A 471 24.34 16.67 10.30
CA HIS A 471 23.84 15.99 11.49
C HIS A 471 24.45 16.55 12.78
N GLU A 472 25.76 16.82 12.81
CA GLU A 472 26.40 17.44 13.99
C GLU A 472 25.90 18.88 14.21
N GLN A 473 25.80 19.70 13.16
CA GLN A 473 25.27 21.07 13.25
C GLN A 473 23.82 21.12 13.75
N ILE A 474 22.98 20.18 13.31
CA ILE A 474 21.60 20.05 13.81
C ILE A 474 21.58 19.64 15.29
N ARG A 475 22.50 18.80 15.73
CA ARG A 475 22.62 18.42 17.15
C ARG A 475 23.07 19.56 18.04
N GLU A 476 23.85 20.51 17.52
CA GLU A 476 24.31 21.69 18.28
C GLU A 476 23.17 22.66 18.61
N VAL A 477 22.15 22.76 17.75
CA VAL A 477 20.96 23.59 18.00
C VAL A 477 19.93 22.88 18.86
N LEU A 478 19.85 21.55 18.81
CA LEU A 478 18.93 20.78 19.64
C LEU A 478 19.46 20.65 21.09
N PRO A 479 18.59 20.54 22.10
CA PRO A 479 19.04 20.41 23.49
C PRO A 479 19.96 19.19 23.71
N GLN A 480 21.19 19.44 24.18
CA GLN A 480 22.29 18.45 24.19
C GLN A 480 22.04 17.20 25.05
N GLU A 481 21.11 17.25 25.99
CA GLU A 481 20.77 16.15 26.92
C GLU A 481 20.08 14.97 26.21
N PHE A 482 19.70 15.17 24.93
CA PHE A 482 18.67 14.38 24.28
C PHE A 482 19.01 13.88 22.88
N ALA A 483 20.15 14.27 22.30
CA ALA A 483 20.53 13.85 20.96
C ALA A 483 21.12 12.43 20.97
N TRP A 484 20.25 11.42 20.94
CA TRP A 484 20.63 10.00 20.91
C TRP A 484 21.14 9.60 19.52
N ARG A 485 22.33 8.98 19.47
CA ARG A 485 22.88 8.39 18.25
C ARG A 485 22.29 6.99 18.05
N ASN A 486 21.16 6.92 17.34
CA ASN A 486 20.68 5.65 16.82
C ASN A 486 21.69 5.15 15.77
N PRO A 487 22.37 4.02 15.99
CA PRO A 487 23.41 3.53 15.08
C PRO A 487 22.86 3.24 13.67
N GLU A 488 21.62 2.73 13.56
CA GLU A 488 20.98 2.46 12.26
C GLU A 488 20.84 3.74 11.44
N PHE A 489 20.39 4.83 12.08
CA PHE A 489 20.24 6.11 11.38
C PHE A 489 21.57 6.76 11.05
N ILE A 490 22.59 6.64 11.91
CA ILE A 490 23.93 7.16 11.60
C ILE A 490 24.55 6.41 10.42
N GLU A 491 24.43 5.08 10.39
CA GLU A 491 24.90 4.27 9.28
C GLU A 491 24.17 4.62 7.99
N LEU A 492 22.84 4.79 8.04
CA LEU A 492 22.03 5.26 6.93
C LEU A 492 22.54 6.60 6.39
N LEU A 493 22.72 7.61 7.25
CA LEU A 493 23.19 8.94 6.83
C LEU A 493 24.55 8.88 6.13
N ALA A 494 25.44 7.99 6.57
CA ALA A 494 26.75 7.79 5.93
C ALA A 494 26.65 7.17 4.52
N THR A 495 25.52 6.59 4.15
CA THR A 495 25.27 6.03 2.80
C THR A 495 24.53 7.00 1.87
N LEU A 496 24.04 8.13 2.38
CA LEU A 496 23.34 9.11 1.56
C LEU A 496 24.35 9.84 0.66
N PRO A 497 23.98 10.13 -0.60
CA PRO A 497 24.87 10.84 -1.50
C PRO A 497 25.18 12.23 -0.95
N THR A 498 26.47 12.59 -0.97
CA THR A 498 26.97 13.90 -0.55
C THR A 498 26.97 14.93 -1.67
N ASP A 499 26.69 14.50 -2.91
CA ASP A 499 26.79 15.33 -4.10
C ASP A 499 25.39 15.64 -4.67
N VAL A 500 24.97 16.90 -4.56
CA VAL A 500 23.82 17.46 -5.32
C VAL A 500 24.29 17.72 -6.76
N GLY A 501 24.73 16.66 -7.43
CA GLY A 501 25.24 16.67 -8.80
C GLY A 501 24.17 16.24 -9.80
N GLY A 502 23.23 17.15 -10.08
CA GLY A 502 22.22 17.14 -11.15
C GLY A 502 21.99 15.86 -11.95
N SER A 503 20.85 15.22 -11.71
CA SER A 503 20.06 14.58 -12.75
C SER A 503 18.60 15.01 -12.57
N ARG A 504 18.26 16.11 -13.26
CA ARG A 504 16.88 16.46 -13.60
C ARG A 504 16.35 15.53 -14.68
#